data_AF-A0A1G6LPY2-F1
#
_entry.id   AF-A0A1G6LPY2-F1
#
_cell.length_a   1.000
_cell.length_b   1.000
_cell.length_c   1.000
_cell.angle_alpha   90.00
_cell.angle_beta   90.00
_cell.angle_gamma   90.00
#
_symmetry.space_group_name_H-M   'P 1'
#
loop_
_entity.id
_entity.type
_entity.pdbx_description
1 polymer ?
#
loop_
_entity_poly.entity_id
_entity_poly.type
_entity_poly.pdbx_seq_one_letter_code
_entity_poly.pdbx_strand_id
1 'polypeptide(L)'
;MARRITGLPNGHHQAVPDPAGTLDDELALALEQWRRAGTHTDGTLARLTETTAAFARRLHAQGLGSFTQVTAANAAAFVEARTRQGAAPELATRHARRTALRTLFRTLRALGLHTSDPTLDLVLPPRGPLVARPLTDDEVGLCRASAQMGAGARSQMRAVAWALGEATALSSEVTMLRVRDVDDLDRPTAVQLPGTRDLDARRGELSAWGQRVLRRRVTTLLENGATTDTLLCYAGAAPPGGAKAQASACNALRNVLAAAGLGAEPDVRPASLRHWAGRCLYDRGARIEQVARVLGHRSLDITAAHIGLDWRGAR
;
A
#
# COMPACT_ATOMS: atom_id res chain seq x y z
N MET A 1 -34.23 -56.52 20.34
CA MET A 1 -35.00 -55.94 19.21
C MET A 1 -34.99 -54.42 19.39
N ALA A 2 -34.03 -53.67 18.85
CA ALA A 2 -33.85 -53.28 17.43
C ALA A 2 -34.90 -52.28 16.92
N ARG A 3 -34.51 -51.00 16.76
CA ARG A 3 -34.66 -50.13 15.56
C ARG A 3 -34.26 -48.69 15.93
N ARG A 4 -33.05 -48.26 15.55
CA ARG A 4 -32.68 -47.48 14.34
C ARG A 4 -33.16 -46.03 14.39
N ILE A 5 -32.25 -45.16 14.82
CA ILE A 5 -32.24 -43.72 14.52
C ILE A 5 -31.55 -43.57 13.16
N THR A 6 -32.28 -43.04 12.18
CA THR A 6 -31.80 -42.73 10.83
C THR A 6 -31.70 -41.21 10.64
N GLY A 7 -30.58 -40.75 10.10
CA GLY A 7 -30.55 -39.59 9.20
C GLY A 7 -29.90 -38.31 9.73
N LEU A 8 -28.57 -38.26 9.75
CA LEU A 8 -27.85 -37.02 9.46
C LEU A 8 -27.84 -36.80 7.94
N PRO A 9 -27.78 -35.55 7.48
CA PRO A 9 -26.92 -35.22 6.34
C PRO A 9 -25.75 -34.38 6.85
N ASN A 10 -24.60 -35.07 6.93
CA ASN A 10 -23.24 -34.60 6.72
C ASN A 10 -23.03 -33.08 6.74
N GLY A 11 -22.57 -32.58 7.88
CA GLY A 11 -21.82 -31.34 7.92
C GLY A 11 -20.62 -31.48 6.99
N HIS A 12 -20.57 -30.62 5.97
CA HIS A 12 -19.35 -30.38 5.20
C HIS A 12 -18.31 -29.79 6.15
N HIS A 13 -17.60 -30.67 6.85
CA HIS A 13 -16.29 -30.34 7.37
C HIS A 13 -15.43 -30.09 6.13
N GLN A 14 -15.29 -28.82 5.74
CA GLN A 14 -14.24 -28.42 4.82
C GLN A 14 -12.95 -28.90 5.46
N ALA A 15 -12.38 -29.98 4.90
CA ALA A 15 -11.03 -30.39 5.21
C ALA A 15 -10.14 -29.17 5.00
N VAL A 16 -9.51 -28.72 6.09
CA VAL A 16 -8.38 -27.80 5.98
C VAL A 16 -7.36 -28.55 5.11
N PRO A 17 -6.97 -28.03 3.93
CA PRO A 17 -5.98 -28.70 3.13
C PRO A 17 -4.71 -28.84 3.97
N ASP A 18 -4.12 -30.03 3.95
CA ASP A 18 -2.79 -30.31 4.49
C ASP A 18 -1.83 -29.21 3.99
N PRO A 19 -1.06 -28.50 4.83
CA PRO A 19 -0.14 -27.48 4.37
C PRO A 19 1.01 -28.16 3.61
N ALA A 20 0.77 -28.44 2.33
CA ALA A 20 1.65 -29.23 1.47
C ALA A 20 2.81 -28.39 0.93
N GLY A 21 3.60 -27.78 1.82
CA GLY A 21 4.81 -27.05 1.46
C GLY A 21 5.71 -26.88 2.66
N THR A 22 7.01 -27.05 2.45
CA THR A 22 8.01 -26.60 3.43
C THR A 22 8.01 -25.08 3.52
N LEU A 23 8.63 -24.53 4.56
CA LEU A 23 8.81 -23.08 4.73
C LEU A 23 9.42 -22.42 3.47
N ASP A 24 10.34 -23.10 2.80
CA ASP A 24 10.96 -22.62 1.56
C ASP A 24 9.98 -22.62 0.37
N ASP A 25 9.12 -23.64 0.27
CA ASP A 25 8.08 -23.72 -0.77
C ASP A 25 7.04 -22.61 -0.59
N GLU A 26 6.55 -22.42 0.64
CA GLU A 26 5.60 -21.36 0.99
C GLU A 26 6.19 -19.97 0.71
N LEU A 27 7.48 -19.76 1.03
CA LEU A 27 8.18 -18.52 0.72
C LEU A 27 8.32 -18.32 -0.80
N ALA A 28 8.72 -19.36 -1.54
CA ALA A 28 8.87 -19.29 -2.99
C ALA A 28 7.56 -18.89 -3.69
N LEU A 29 6.43 -19.46 -3.26
CA LEU A 29 5.10 -19.09 -3.77
C LEU A 29 4.76 -17.61 -3.48
N ALA A 30 5.05 -17.12 -2.28
CA ALA A 30 4.83 -15.72 -1.93
C ALA A 30 5.69 -14.76 -2.79
N LEU A 31 6.97 -15.10 -3.00
CA LEU A 31 7.88 -14.31 -3.84
C LEU A 31 7.43 -14.27 -5.31
N GLU A 32 6.97 -15.40 -5.84
CA GLU A 32 6.45 -15.47 -7.21
C GLU A 32 5.18 -14.63 -7.37
N GLN A 33 4.28 -14.68 -6.37
CA GLN A 33 3.09 -13.84 -6.35
C GLN A 33 3.44 -12.34 -6.36
N TRP A 34 4.51 -11.92 -5.68
CA TRP A 34 4.95 -10.52 -5.70
C TRP A 34 5.49 -10.08 -7.06
N ARG A 35 6.29 -10.94 -7.72
CA ARG A 35 6.79 -10.68 -9.07
C ARG A 35 5.63 -10.54 -10.05
N ARG A 36 4.70 -11.49 -10.03
CA ARG A 36 3.52 -11.50 -10.90
C ARG A 36 2.61 -10.30 -10.68
N ALA A 37 2.42 -9.87 -9.42
CA ALA A 37 1.57 -8.73 -9.10
C ALA A 37 2.17 -7.38 -9.55
N GLY A 38 3.51 -7.27 -9.60
CA GLY A 38 4.20 -6.05 -10.04
C GLY A 38 3.83 -4.80 -9.22
N THR A 39 3.55 -4.98 -7.92
CA THR A 39 3.15 -3.91 -6.99
C THR A 39 4.34 -3.17 -6.39
N HIS A 40 5.51 -3.80 -6.39
CA HIS A 40 6.77 -3.26 -5.86
C HIS A 40 7.70 -2.84 -7.01
N THR A 41 8.57 -1.87 -6.77
CA THR A 41 9.71 -1.61 -7.69
C THR A 41 10.76 -2.72 -7.54
N ASP A 42 11.68 -2.86 -8.50
CA ASP A 42 12.70 -3.91 -8.46
C ASP A 42 13.57 -3.83 -7.19
N GLY A 43 14.00 -2.62 -6.81
CA GLY A 43 14.77 -2.41 -5.58
C GLY A 43 13.96 -2.72 -4.31
N THR A 44 12.69 -2.30 -4.25
CA THR A 44 11.76 -2.65 -3.16
C THR A 44 11.59 -4.17 -3.06
N LEU A 45 11.35 -4.84 -4.18
CA LEU A 45 11.14 -6.28 -4.24
C LEU A 45 12.38 -7.06 -3.79
N ALA A 46 13.57 -6.62 -4.19
CA ALA A 46 14.84 -7.21 -3.77
C ALA A 46 15.03 -7.11 -2.24
N ARG A 47 14.79 -5.93 -1.65
CA ARG A 47 14.87 -5.75 -0.18
C ARG A 47 13.86 -6.60 0.57
N LEU A 48 12.62 -6.66 0.09
CA LEU A 48 11.58 -7.50 0.69
C LEU A 48 11.99 -8.97 0.66
N THR A 49 12.49 -9.44 -0.48
CA THR A 49 12.96 -10.81 -0.70
C THR A 49 14.13 -11.17 0.22
N GLU A 50 15.14 -10.30 0.31
CA GLU A 50 16.28 -10.53 1.21
C GLU A 50 15.82 -10.62 2.68
N THR A 51 14.92 -9.72 3.08
CA THR A 51 14.42 -9.64 4.45
C THR A 51 13.59 -10.86 4.83
N THR A 52 12.68 -11.31 3.96
CA THR A 52 11.87 -12.51 4.24
C THR A 52 12.67 -13.80 4.16
N ALA A 53 13.66 -13.89 3.28
CA ALA A 53 14.60 -15.02 3.26
C ALA A 53 15.45 -15.07 4.54
N ALA A 54 15.86 -13.91 5.08
CA ALA A 54 16.54 -13.86 6.37
C ALA A 54 15.65 -14.31 7.54
N PHE A 55 14.36 -13.97 7.49
CA PHE A 55 13.39 -14.45 8.46
C PHE A 55 13.21 -15.96 8.36
N ALA A 56 13.01 -16.50 7.16
CA ALA A 56 12.89 -17.94 6.90
C ALA A 56 14.08 -18.75 7.44
N ARG A 57 15.32 -18.31 7.15
CA ARG A 57 16.53 -18.95 7.71
C ARG A 57 16.55 -18.96 9.24
N ARG A 58 16.09 -17.88 9.87
CA ARG A 58 15.99 -17.81 11.34
C ARG A 58 14.95 -18.79 11.88
N LEU A 59 13.81 -18.93 11.23
CA LEU A 59 12.77 -19.89 11.61
C LEU A 59 13.28 -21.33 11.47
N HIS A 60 14.01 -21.63 10.39
CA HIS A 60 14.65 -22.92 10.19
C HIS A 60 15.64 -23.27 11.31
N ALA A 61 16.48 -22.30 11.71
CA ALA A 61 17.39 -22.46 12.84
C ALA A 61 16.67 -22.66 14.19
N GLN A 62 15.39 -22.29 14.28
CA GLN A 62 14.52 -22.53 15.44
C GLN A 62 13.73 -23.86 15.32
N GLY A 63 13.93 -24.62 14.24
CA GLY A 63 13.25 -25.89 14.00
C GLY A 63 11.82 -25.77 13.45
N LEU A 64 11.42 -24.59 12.96
CA LEU A 64 10.10 -24.41 12.35
C LEU A 64 10.11 -24.85 10.88
N GLY A 65 9.11 -25.66 10.50
CA GLY A 65 8.99 -26.25 9.16
C GLY A 65 7.96 -25.59 8.26
N SER A 66 7.06 -24.77 8.80
CA SER A 66 6.02 -24.02 8.05
C SER A 66 5.74 -22.67 8.71
N PHE A 67 5.30 -21.69 7.91
CA PHE A 67 4.85 -20.39 8.42
C PHE A 67 3.64 -20.50 9.34
N THR A 68 2.83 -21.56 9.24
CA THR A 68 1.68 -21.81 10.14
C THR A 68 2.07 -21.96 11.61
N GLN A 69 3.33 -22.32 11.88
CA GLN A 69 3.88 -22.47 13.24
C GLN A 69 4.41 -21.13 13.81
N VAL A 70 4.44 -20.07 13.01
CA VAL A 70 5.04 -18.79 13.40
C VAL A 70 4.13 -18.05 14.37
N THR A 71 4.70 -17.69 15.52
CA THR A 71 4.02 -16.90 16.55
C THR A 71 4.38 -15.41 16.48
N ALA A 72 3.60 -14.58 17.18
CA ALA A 72 3.93 -13.16 17.38
C ALA A 72 5.31 -12.96 18.03
N ALA A 73 5.73 -13.88 18.91
CA ALA A 73 7.06 -13.82 19.54
C ALA A 73 8.19 -14.04 18.53
N ASN A 74 8.02 -14.95 17.56
CA ASN A 74 9.00 -15.14 16.49
C ASN A 74 9.13 -13.89 15.62
N ALA A 75 8.00 -13.25 15.28
CA ALA A 75 7.97 -12.02 14.49
C ALA A 75 8.62 -10.84 15.24
N ALA A 76 8.26 -10.63 16.51
CA ALA A 76 8.86 -9.61 17.37
C ALA A 76 10.39 -9.80 17.50
N ALA A 77 10.82 -11.04 17.79
CA ALA A 77 12.24 -11.35 17.94
C ALA A 77 13.05 -11.13 16.66
N PHE A 78 12.45 -11.29 15.48
CA PHE A 78 13.10 -10.97 14.22
C PHE A 78 13.19 -9.45 13.97
N VAL A 79 12.11 -8.71 14.25
CA VAL A 79 12.10 -7.26 14.11
C VAL A 79 13.22 -6.62 14.96
N GLU A 80 13.38 -7.08 16.21
CA GLU A 80 14.39 -6.58 17.16
C GLU A 80 15.77 -7.25 17.01
N ALA A 81 15.93 -8.22 16.10
CA ALA A 81 17.18 -8.97 15.97
C ALA A 81 18.38 -8.05 15.67
N ARG A 82 19.54 -8.34 16.27
CA ARG A 82 20.78 -7.59 15.96
C ARG A 82 21.12 -7.67 14.47
N THR A 83 21.77 -6.64 13.95
CA THR A 83 22.28 -6.63 12.58
C THR A 83 23.39 -7.67 12.42
N ARG A 84 23.84 -7.92 11.18
CA ARG A 84 24.97 -8.85 10.93
C ARG A 84 26.25 -8.45 11.69
N GLN A 85 26.40 -7.18 12.01
CA GLN A 85 27.52 -6.61 12.78
C GLN A 85 27.32 -6.71 14.31
N GLY A 86 26.24 -7.33 14.78
CA GLY A 86 25.94 -7.47 16.22
C GLY A 86 25.35 -6.22 16.86
N ALA A 87 25.14 -5.12 16.13
CA ALA A 87 24.52 -3.91 16.66
C ALA A 87 22.99 -4.06 16.81
N ALA A 88 22.39 -3.29 17.73
CA ALA A 88 20.94 -3.17 17.81
C ALA A 88 20.40 -2.55 16.49
N PRO A 89 19.25 -3.01 15.97
CA PRO A 89 18.72 -2.49 14.72
C PRO A 89 18.22 -1.05 14.88
N GLU A 90 18.54 -0.20 13.91
CA GLU A 90 17.99 1.15 13.85
C GLU A 90 16.46 1.12 13.70
N LEU A 91 15.80 2.23 14.05
CA LEU A 91 14.34 2.34 13.91
C LEU A 91 13.88 2.07 12.47
N ALA A 92 14.59 2.61 11.48
CA ALA A 92 14.30 2.37 10.08
C ALA A 92 14.36 0.87 9.72
N THR A 93 15.37 0.15 10.22
CA THR A 93 15.53 -1.30 10.03
C THR A 93 14.39 -2.09 10.68
N ARG A 94 14.02 -1.77 11.92
CA ARG A 94 12.91 -2.43 12.63
C ARG A 94 11.61 -2.32 11.84
N HIS A 95 11.29 -1.12 11.36
CA HIS A 95 10.09 -0.93 10.56
C HIS A 95 10.18 -1.62 9.18
N ALA A 96 11.33 -1.58 8.50
CA ALA A 96 11.50 -2.27 7.22
C ALA A 96 11.26 -3.79 7.37
N ARG A 97 11.81 -4.40 8.43
CA ARG A 97 11.53 -5.80 8.78
C ARG A 97 10.05 -6.05 9.04
N ARG A 98 9.39 -5.21 9.84
CA ARG A 98 7.95 -5.34 10.13
C ARG A 98 7.12 -5.24 8.83
N THR A 99 7.44 -4.30 7.95
CA THR A 99 6.76 -4.15 6.65
C THR A 99 6.97 -5.38 5.75
N ALA A 100 8.18 -5.95 5.73
CA ALA A 100 8.46 -7.18 5.00
C ALA A 100 7.63 -8.36 5.53
N LEU A 101 7.56 -8.53 6.85
CA LEU A 101 6.73 -9.56 7.48
C LEU A 101 5.24 -9.35 7.19
N ARG A 102 4.73 -8.12 7.29
CA ARG A 102 3.33 -7.79 6.93
C ARG A 102 3.03 -8.13 5.48
N THR A 103 3.95 -7.81 4.57
CA THR A 103 3.80 -8.14 3.15
C THR A 103 3.75 -9.65 2.94
N LEU A 104 4.62 -10.40 3.63
CA LEU A 104 4.68 -11.87 3.58
C LEU A 104 3.40 -12.52 4.11
N PHE A 105 3.03 -12.28 5.37
CA PHE A 105 1.88 -12.95 6.00
C PHE A 105 0.57 -12.59 5.32
N ARG A 106 0.42 -11.37 4.81
CA ARG A 106 -0.74 -11.03 3.99
C ARG A 106 -0.78 -11.83 2.68
N THR A 107 0.36 -12.06 2.05
CA THR A 107 0.43 -12.83 0.80
C THR A 107 0.16 -14.31 1.05
N LEU A 108 0.74 -14.88 2.10
CA LEU A 108 0.45 -16.26 2.53
C LEU A 108 -1.04 -16.45 2.83
N ARG A 109 -1.68 -15.47 3.49
CA ARG A 109 -3.13 -15.49 3.72
C ARG A 109 -3.93 -15.40 2.42
N ALA A 110 -3.53 -14.55 1.49
CA ALA A 110 -4.21 -14.44 0.19
C ALA A 110 -4.07 -15.72 -0.67
N LEU A 111 -3.00 -16.48 -0.47
CA LEU A 111 -2.77 -17.80 -1.09
C LEU A 111 -3.44 -18.96 -0.34
N GLY A 112 -4.06 -18.72 0.82
CA GLY A 112 -4.66 -19.76 1.66
C GLY A 112 -3.65 -20.61 2.44
N LEU A 113 -2.37 -20.23 2.47
CA LEU A 113 -1.29 -20.95 3.15
C LEU A 113 -1.20 -20.62 4.65
N HIS A 114 -1.86 -19.55 5.08
CA HIS A 114 -1.85 -19.09 6.46
C HIS A 114 -3.17 -18.41 6.81
N THR A 115 -3.56 -18.40 8.08
CA THR A 115 -4.85 -17.81 8.51
C THR A 115 -4.70 -16.60 9.42
N SER A 116 -3.65 -16.55 10.25
CA SER A 116 -3.39 -15.43 11.19
C SER A 116 -2.35 -14.44 10.66
N ASP A 117 -2.22 -13.28 11.30
CA ASP A 117 -1.15 -12.30 11.05
C ASP A 117 -0.33 -12.11 12.34
N PRO A 118 0.85 -12.75 12.48
CA PRO A 118 1.67 -12.67 13.69
C PRO A 118 2.29 -11.27 13.88
N THR A 119 2.06 -10.33 12.96
CA THR A 119 2.57 -8.95 13.04
C THR A 119 1.52 -7.94 13.50
N LEU A 120 0.29 -8.39 13.77
CA LEU A 120 -0.85 -7.50 14.04
C LEU A 120 -0.56 -6.53 15.20
N ASP A 121 -0.05 -7.05 16.31
CA ASP A 121 0.19 -6.30 17.56
C ASP A 121 1.61 -5.71 17.65
N LEU A 122 2.42 -5.79 16.57
CA LEU A 122 3.76 -5.21 16.56
C LEU A 122 3.71 -3.68 16.41
N VAL A 123 3.75 -2.99 17.55
CA VAL A 123 3.81 -1.53 17.64
C VAL A 123 5.28 -1.07 17.69
N LEU A 124 5.65 -0.14 16.80
CA LEU A 124 6.97 0.49 16.79
C LEU A 124 6.82 2.01 17.00
N PRO A 125 7.84 2.69 17.55
CA PRO A 125 7.85 4.14 17.64
C PRO A 125 7.70 4.81 16.26
N PRO A 126 7.07 5.99 16.14
CA PRO A 126 6.94 6.73 14.88
C PRO A 126 8.31 7.09 14.28
N ARG A 127 8.39 7.19 12.95
CA ARG A 127 9.65 7.48 12.22
C ARG A 127 9.95 8.98 12.12
N GLY A 128 9.00 9.85 12.43
CA GLY A 128 9.13 11.30 12.28
C GLY A 128 8.08 12.10 13.04
N PRO A 129 7.99 13.42 12.80
CA PRO A 129 6.98 14.26 13.44
C PRO A 129 5.57 13.75 13.13
N LEU A 130 4.62 13.96 14.06
CA LEU A 130 3.22 13.50 13.95
C LEU A 130 2.43 14.15 12.80
N VAL A 131 3.09 15.00 12.01
CA VAL A 131 2.57 15.67 10.82
C VAL A 131 2.75 14.74 9.62
N ALA A 132 1.91 13.71 9.50
CA ALA A 132 1.80 12.78 8.36
C ALA A 132 3.13 12.56 7.60
N ARG A 133 4.04 11.73 8.10
CA ARG A 133 5.35 11.51 7.42
C ARG A 133 5.17 10.94 6.00
N PRO A 134 6.16 11.08 5.11
CA PRO A 134 6.22 10.28 3.89
C PRO A 134 6.10 8.77 4.18
N LEU A 135 5.33 8.07 3.36
CA LEU A 135 5.42 6.61 3.30
C LEU A 135 6.80 6.20 2.78
N THR A 136 7.17 4.96 3.04
CA THR A 136 8.32 4.28 2.40
C THR A 136 7.87 3.53 1.14
N ASP A 137 8.80 3.20 0.24
CA ASP A 137 8.47 2.43 -0.96
C ASP A 137 7.82 1.07 -0.64
N ASP A 138 8.28 0.43 0.44
CA ASP A 138 7.76 -0.86 0.90
C ASP A 138 6.31 -0.71 1.39
N GLU A 139 6.00 0.37 2.12
CA GLU A 139 4.64 0.70 2.56
C GLU A 139 3.73 1.02 1.38
N VAL A 140 4.21 1.73 0.36
CA VAL A 140 3.42 2.03 -0.85
C VAL A 140 3.15 0.76 -1.65
N GLY A 141 4.13 -0.12 -1.80
CA GLY A 141 3.93 -1.42 -2.44
C GLY A 141 2.94 -2.30 -1.67
N LEU A 142 3.01 -2.30 -0.33
CA LEU A 142 2.02 -2.94 0.53
C LEU A 142 0.63 -2.34 0.26
N CYS A 143 0.49 -1.02 0.26
CA CYS A 143 -0.79 -0.37 -0.01
C CYS A 143 -1.35 -0.62 -1.42
N ARG A 144 -0.52 -0.68 -2.46
CA ARG A 144 -0.96 -1.04 -3.83
C ARG A 144 -1.66 -2.39 -3.87
N ALA A 145 -1.05 -3.39 -3.24
CA ALA A 145 -1.65 -4.72 -3.12
C ALA A 145 -2.93 -4.69 -2.26
N SER A 146 -2.97 -3.90 -1.17
CA SER A 146 -4.17 -3.76 -0.34
C SER A 146 -5.31 -3.05 -1.06
N ALA A 147 -5.00 -2.09 -1.93
CA ALA A 147 -5.98 -1.35 -2.72
C ALA A 147 -6.72 -2.25 -3.70
N GLN A 148 -6.05 -3.29 -4.22
CA GLN A 148 -6.62 -4.26 -5.15
C GLN A 148 -7.31 -5.45 -4.47
N MET A 149 -7.28 -5.57 -3.14
CA MET A 149 -7.95 -6.67 -2.46
C MET A 149 -9.47 -6.59 -2.56
N GLY A 150 -10.10 -7.74 -2.83
CA GLY A 150 -11.54 -7.88 -3.01
C GLY A 150 -12.02 -7.63 -4.44
N ALA A 151 -13.28 -7.97 -4.70
CA ALA A 151 -13.88 -7.88 -6.03
C ALA A 151 -14.76 -6.62 -6.20
N GLY A 152 -15.01 -6.25 -7.46
CA GLY A 152 -16.01 -5.26 -7.85
C GLY A 152 -15.56 -3.79 -7.77
N ALA A 153 -16.54 -2.91 -8.01
CA ALA A 153 -16.32 -1.46 -8.18
C ALA A 153 -15.62 -0.79 -6.98
N ARG A 154 -15.86 -1.27 -5.75
CA ARG A 154 -15.25 -0.68 -4.54
C ARG A 154 -13.75 -0.90 -4.49
N SER A 155 -13.27 -2.09 -4.86
CA SER A 155 -11.83 -2.41 -4.93
C SER A 155 -11.18 -1.57 -6.03
N GLN A 156 -11.80 -1.50 -7.20
CA GLN A 156 -11.32 -0.65 -8.29
C GLN A 156 -11.22 0.83 -7.87
N MET A 157 -12.23 1.36 -7.19
CA MET A 157 -12.24 2.77 -6.76
C MET A 157 -11.12 3.09 -5.77
N ARG A 158 -10.81 2.16 -4.85
CA ARG A 158 -9.66 2.30 -3.94
C ARG A 158 -8.34 2.30 -4.72
N ALA A 159 -8.18 1.41 -5.69
CA ALA A 159 -6.98 1.36 -6.53
C ALA A 159 -6.81 2.65 -7.33
N VAL A 160 -7.89 3.18 -7.92
CA VAL A 160 -7.89 4.46 -8.65
C VAL A 160 -7.54 5.62 -7.71
N ALA A 161 -8.17 5.71 -6.53
CA ALA A 161 -7.85 6.74 -5.55
C ALA A 161 -6.37 6.70 -5.13
N TRP A 162 -5.83 5.49 -4.93
CA TRP A 162 -4.42 5.29 -4.59
C TRP A 162 -3.49 5.71 -5.74
N ALA A 163 -3.78 5.31 -6.97
CA ALA A 163 -3.01 5.68 -8.16
C ALA A 163 -2.97 7.21 -8.36
N LEU A 164 -4.10 7.89 -8.15
CA LEU A 164 -4.17 9.34 -8.22
C LEU A 164 -3.40 10.02 -7.08
N GLY A 165 -3.43 9.45 -5.88
CA GLY A 165 -2.61 9.91 -4.76
C GLY A 165 -1.11 9.76 -4.99
N GLU A 166 -0.68 8.67 -5.65
CA GLU A 166 0.71 8.52 -6.12
C GLU A 166 1.09 9.60 -7.15
N ALA A 167 0.13 10.03 -7.97
CA ALA A 167 0.26 11.16 -8.89
C ALA A 167 0.18 12.53 -8.19
N THR A 168 0.24 12.56 -6.86
CA THR A 168 0.15 13.72 -5.97
C THR A 168 -1.23 14.34 -5.79
N ALA A 169 -2.31 13.72 -6.25
CA ALA A 169 -3.66 14.26 -6.05
C ALA A 169 -4.03 14.32 -4.56
N LEU A 170 -4.59 15.45 -4.14
CA LEU A 170 -5.23 15.59 -2.84
C LEU A 170 -6.61 14.91 -2.85
N SER A 171 -7.12 14.45 -1.69
CA SER A 171 -8.42 13.76 -1.61
C SER A 171 -9.59 14.56 -2.20
N SER A 172 -9.55 15.91 -2.14
CA SER A 172 -10.55 16.76 -2.80
C SER A 172 -10.40 16.72 -4.33
N GLU A 173 -9.17 16.85 -4.84
CA GLU A 173 -8.84 16.74 -6.27
C GLU A 173 -9.26 15.38 -6.85
N VAL A 174 -8.99 14.28 -6.14
CA VAL A 174 -9.34 12.90 -6.56
C VAL A 174 -10.81 12.79 -6.97
N THR A 175 -11.71 13.48 -6.28
CA THR A 175 -13.15 13.42 -6.58
C THR A 175 -13.62 14.31 -7.72
N MET A 176 -12.77 15.23 -8.17
CA MET A 176 -13.08 16.16 -9.27
C MET A 176 -12.58 15.64 -10.62
N LEU A 177 -11.60 14.74 -10.62
CA LEU A 177 -10.97 14.26 -11.84
C LEU A 177 -11.93 13.47 -12.71
N ARG A 178 -11.94 13.84 -14.00
CA ARG A 178 -12.73 13.28 -15.08
C ARG A 178 -11.84 12.53 -16.07
N VAL A 179 -12.47 11.76 -16.95
CA VAL A 179 -11.78 11.05 -18.04
C VAL A 179 -10.95 12.01 -18.90
N ARG A 180 -11.47 13.22 -19.20
CA ARG A 180 -10.74 14.26 -19.94
C ARG A 180 -9.47 14.79 -19.27
N ASP A 181 -9.31 14.57 -17.97
CA ASP A 181 -8.14 15.04 -17.23
C ASP A 181 -6.97 14.05 -17.36
N VAL A 182 -7.17 12.90 -18.00
CA VAL A 182 -6.13 11.92 -18.34
C VAL A 182 -5.50 12.32 -19.68
N ASP A 183 -4.16 12.32 -19.76
CA ASP A 183 -3.43 12.81 -20.93
C ASP A 183 -3.61 11.97 -22.19
N ASP A 184 -3.60 10.65 -22.04
CA ASP A 184 -3.83 9.66 -23.10
C ASP A 184 -4.76 8.56 -22.53
N LEU A 185 -5.87 8.29 -23.21
CA LEU A 185 -6.88 7.34 -22.71
C LEU A 185 -6.48 5.87 -22.90
N ASP A 186 -5.61 5.58 -23.86
CA ASP A 186 -5.12 4.24 -24.16
C ASP A 186 -3.84 3.92 -23.38
N ARG A 187 -2.97 4.92 -23.21
CA ARG A 187 -1.66 4.82 -22.57
C ARG A 187 -1.44 5.97 -21.58
N PRO A 188 -2.24 6.05 -20.51
CA PRO A 188 -2.18 7.15 -19.57
C PRO A 188 -0.80 7.24 -18.94
N THR A 189 -0.17 8.41 -18.99
CA THR A 189 1.12 8.67 -18.32
C THR A 189 1.00 9.73 -17.23
N ALA A 190 -0.02 10.58 -17.31
CA ALA A 190 -0.27 11.60 -16.31
C ALA A 190 -1.76 11.97 -16.21
N VAL A 191 -2.08 12.73 -15.16
CA VAL A 191 -3.38 13.35 -14.96
C VAL A 191 -3.20 14.85 -14.70
N GLN A 192 -4.07 15.67 -15.27
CA GLN A 192 -4.12 17.10 -14.98
C GLN A 192 -4.88 17.33 -13.68
N LEU A 193 -4.18 17.75 -12.65
CA LEU A 193 -4.75 18.07 -11.36
C LEU A 193 -5.25 19.52 -11.36
N PRO A 194 -6.52 19.77 -10.99
CA PRO A 194 -7.12 21.10 -11.10
C PRO A 194 -6.59 22.09 -10.05
N GLY A 195 -5.83 21.63 -9.05
CA GLY A 195 -5.44 22.44 -7.92
C GLY A 195 -6.59 22.63 -6.92
N THR A 196 -6.33 23.45 -5.91
CA THR A 196 -7.29 23.87 -4.90
C THR A 196 -7.03 25.32 -4.52
N ARG A 197 -7.76 25.86 -3.54
CA ARG A 197 -7.44 27.18 -2.96
C ARG A 197 -5.96 27.28 -2.50
N ASP A 198 -5.43 26.19 -1.94
CA ASP A 198 -4.09 26.14 -1.34
C ASP A 198 -3.04 25.43 -2.21
N LEU A 199 -3.45 24.85 -3.34
CA LEU A 199 -2.56 24.10 -4.23
C LEU A 199 -2.69 24.58 -5.66
N ASP A 200 -1.57 24.74 -6.35
CA ASP A 200 -1.58 25.07 -7.77
C ASP A 200 -2.00 23.86 -8.63
N ALA A 201 -2.67 24.17 -9.74
CA ALA A 201 -2.96 23.21 -10.79
C ALA A 201 -1.64 22.70 -11.40
N ARG A 202 -1.57 21.41 -11.70
CA ARG A 202 -0.32 20.77 -12.11
C ARG A 202 -0.56 19.45 -12.83
N ARG A 203 0.44 19.01 -13.60
CA ARG A 203 0.48 17.65 -14.14
C ARG A 203 0.99 16.68 -13.07
N GLY A 204 0.21 15.64 -12.79
CA GLY A 204 0.57 14.55 -11.88
C GLY A 204 1.01 13.33 -12.65
N GLU A 205 2.29 12.96 -12.55
CA GLU A 205 2.85 11.79 -13.24
C GLU A 205 2.36 10.47 -12.61
N LEU A 206 1.98 9.52 -13.45
CA LEU A 206 1.54 8.20 -12.99
C LEU A 206 2.73 7.25 -12.88
N SER A 207 2.79 6.54 -11.74
CA SER A 207 3.67 5.38 -11.62
C SER A 207 3.25 4.28 -12.60
N ALA A 208 4.17 3.40 -13.00
CA ALA A 208 3.84 2.28 -13.90
C ALA A 208 2.65 1.44 -13.42
N TRP A 209 2.48 1.30 -12.09
CA TRP A 209 1.30 0.67 -11.49
C TRP A 209 0.04 1.52 -11.68
N GLY A 210 0.12 2.82 -11.41
CA GLY A 210 -0.96 3.78 -11.61
C GLY A 210 -1.45 3.85 -13.06
N GLN A 211 -0.54 3.80 -14.04
CA GLN A 211 -0.87 3.74 -15.47
C GLN A 211 -1.74 2.52 -15.79
N ARG A 212 -1.40 1.33 -15.29
CA ARG A 212 -2.20 0.12 -15.48
C ARG A 212 -3.58 0.22 -14.83
N VAL A 213 -3.65 0.80 -13.63
CA VAL A 213 -4.91 0.99 -12.90
C VAL A 213 -5.83 1.97 -13.63
N LEU A 214 -5.31 3.12 -14.07
CA LEU A 214 -6.10 4.13 -14.77
C LEU A 214 -6.48 3.69 -16.16
N ARG A 215 -5.60 3.02 -16.91
CA ARG A 215 -5.97 2.43 -18.21
C ARG A 215 -7.18 1.51 -18.07
N ARG A 216 -7.12 0.57 -17.13
CA ARG A 216 -8.26 -0.33 -16.85
C ARG A 216 -9.54 0.44 -16.49
N ARG A 217 -9.42 1.50 -15.67
CA ARG A 217 -10.57 2.32 -15.27
C ARG A 217 -11.19 3.06 -16.46
N VAL A 218 -10.37 3.71 -17.27
CA VAL A 218 -10.79 4.46 -18.45
C VAL A 218 -11.44 3.51 -19.46
N THR A 219 -10.80 2.40 -19.80
CA THR A 219 -11.37 1.37 -20.68
C THR A 219 -12.75 0.91 -20.21
N THR A 220 -12.88 0.49 -18.94
CA THR A 220 -14.17 0.05 -18.39
C THR A 220 -15.21 1.16 -18.38
N LEU A 221 -14.84 2.43 -18.18
CA LEU A 221 -15.79 3.53 -18.26
C LEU A 221 -16.30 3.71 -19.69
N LEU A 222 -15.39 3.79 -20.67
CA LEU A 222 -15.73 4.01 -22.07
C LEU A 222 -16.55 2.85 -22.67
N GLU A 223 -16.20 1.61 -22.34
CA GLU A 223 -16.97 0.41 -22.73
C GLU A 223 -18.42 0.44 -22.20
N ASN A 224 -18.63 1.09 -21.05
CA ASN A 224 -19.96 1.28 -20.46
C ASN A 224 -20.66 2.57 -20.94
N GLY A 225 -20.16 3.20 -22.01
CA GLY A 225 -20.77 4.39 -22.61
C GLY A 225 -20.50 5.70 -21.86
N ALA A 226 -19.50 5.73 -20.97
CA ALA A 226 -19.09 6.97 -20.30
C ALA A 226 -18.54 7.98 -21.30
N THR A 227 -18.79 9.26 -21.06
CA THR A 227 -18.17 10.37 -21.81
C THR A 227 -16.88 10.84 -21.14
N THR A 228 -16.14 11.71 -21.83
CA THR A 228 -14.94 12.38 -21.29
C THR A 228 -15.23 13.25 -20.05
N ASP A 229 -16.49 13.62 -19.82
CA ASP A 229 -16.94 14.35 -18.63
C ASP A 229 -17.20 13.47 -17.40
N THR A 230 -17.09 12.15 -17.54
CA THR A 230 -17.36 11.20 -16.47
C THR A 230 -16.24 11.22 -15.42
N LEU A 231 -16.61 11.18 -14.14
CA LEU A 231 -15.66 11.15 -13.02
C LEU A 231 -14.90 9.83 -12.94
N LEU A 232 -13.57 9.93 -12.77
CA LEU A 232 -12.69 8.76 -12.64
C LEU A 232 -12.92 8.02 -11.32
N CYS A 233 -12.96 8.77 -10.22
CA CYS A 233 -12.84 8.23 -8.87
C CYS A 233 -14.00 8.60 -7.93
N TYR A 234 -15.17 8.91 -8.48
CA TYR A 234 -16.36 9.24 -7.69
C TYR A 234 -17.64 8.88 -8.45
N ALA A 235 -18.58 8.24 -7.76
CA ALA A 235 -19.88 7.84 -8.30
C ALA A 235 -21.04 8.22 -7.35
N GLY A 236 -20.79 9.11 -6.39
CA GLY A 236 -21.81 9.57 -5.45
C GLY A 236 -22.62 10.74 -6.01
N ALA A 237 -23.72 11.08 -5.34
CA ALA A 237 -24.62 12.16 -5.75
C ALA A 237 -24.22 13.55 -5.22
N ALA A 238 -23.22 13.65 -4.34
CA ALA A 238 -22.79 14.95 -3.82
C ALA A 238 -21.92 15.70 -4.85
N PRO A 239 -21.87 17.04 -4.81
CA PRO A 239 -21.00 17.82 -5.69
C PRO A 239 -19.54 17.35 -5.61
N PRO A 240 -18.88 17.04 -6.74
CA PRO A 240 -17.45 16.77 -6.80
C PRO A 240 -16.63 17.87 -6.15
N GLY A 241 -15.56 17.52 -5.42
CA GLY A 241 -14.74 18.50 -4.70
C GLY A 241 -15.39 19.05 -3.42
N GLY A 242 -16.69 18.83 -3.20
CA GLY A 242 -17.38 19.18 -1.96
C GLY A 242 -16.98 18.27 -0.80
N ALA A 243 -17.26 18.72 0.44
CA ALA A 243 -16.84 18.03 1.67
C ALA A 243 -17.25 16.54 1.72
N LYS A 244 -18.47 16.19 1.28
CA LYS A 244 -18.95 14.80 1.23
C LYS A 244 -18.17 13.95 0.22
N ALA A 245 -17.87 14.49 -0.96
CA ALA A 245 -17.09 13.79 -1.97
C ALA A 245 -15.64 13.60 -1.48
N GLN A 246 -15.01 14.66 -0.98
CA GLN A 246 -13.67 14.60 -0.38
C GLN A 246 -13.59 13.56 0.75
N ALA A 247 -14.60 13.49 1.62
CA ALA A 247 -14.66 12.50 2.69
C ALA A 247 -14.67 11.06 2.14
N SER A 248 -15.35 10.82 1.01
CA SER A 248 -15.36 9.52 0.33
C SER A 248 -13.97 9.10 -0.15
N ALA A 249 -13.26 9.96 -0.89
CA ALA A 249 -11.89 9.67 -1.33
C ALA A 249 -10.92 9.51 -0.15
N CYS A 250 -11.05 10.37 0.87
CA CYS A 250 -10.24 10.30 2.07
C CYS A 250 -10.47 8.98 2.84
N ASN A 251 -11.72 8.53 2.93
CA ASN A 251 -12.08 7.22 3.48
C ASN A 251 -11.52 6.07 2.63
N ALA A 252 -11.56 6.17 1.30
CA ALA A 252 -10.97 5.16 0.43
C ALA A 252 -9.47 5.00 0.70
N LEU A 253 -8.71 6.10 0.78
CA LEU A 253 -7.29 6.08 1.13
C LEU A 253 -7.04 5.55 2.55
N ARG A 254 -7.84 5.97 3.55
CA ARG A 254 -7.77 5.42 4.91
C ARG A 254 -8.01 3.92 4.95
N ASN A 255 -8.97 3.42 4.18
CA ASN A 255 -9.27 1.99 4.10
C ASN A 255 -8.11 1.22 3.48
N VAL A 256 -7.41 1.78 2.49
CA VAL A 256 -6.19 1.16 1.95
C VAL A 256 -5.09 1.12 3.00
N LEU A 257 -4.86 2.22 3.73
CA LEU A 257 -3.87 2.26 4.82
C LEU A 257 -4.21 1.24 5.93
N ALA A 258 -5.46 1.18 6.36
CA ALA A 258 -5.92 0.21 7.36
C ALA A 258 -5.75 -1.24 6.88
N ALA A 259 -6.15 -1.53 5.64
CA ALA A 259 -5.97 -2.85 5.02
C ALA A 259 -4.48 -3.20 4.77
N ALA A 260 -3.57 -2.22 4.82
CA ALA A 260 -2.13 -2.42 4.80
C ALA A 260 -1.52 -2.51 6.21
N GLY A 261 -2.33 -2.49 7.27
CA GLY A 261 -1.85 -2.50 8.66
C GLY A 261 -1.22 -1.18 9.11
N LEU A 262 -1.37 -0.10 8.33
CA LEU A 262 -0.82 1.23 8.64
C LEU A 262 -1.84 2.15 9.33
N GLY A 263 -3.08 1.71 9.52
CA GLY A 263 -4.15 2.54 10.09
C GLY A 263 -3.92 2.95 11.55
N ALA A 264 -3.12 2.19 12.30
CA ALA A 264 -2.78 2.48 13.69
C ALA A 264 -1.46 3.26 13.85
N GLU A 265 -0.73 3.52 12.76
CA GLU A 265 0.53 4.26 12.84
C GLU A 265 0.27 5.74 13.15
N PRO A 266 0.81 6.28 14.25
CA PRO A 266 0.45 7.61 14.75
C PRO A 266 0.91 8.73 13.82
N ASP A 267 1.88 8.47 12.94
CA ASP A 267 2.44 9.41 11.97
C ASP A 267 1.99 9.16 10.51
N VAL A 268 1.08 8.22 10.25
CA VAL A 268 0.60 7.91 8.88
C VAL A 268 -0.83 8.42 8.66
N ARG A 269 -1.04 9.17 7.58
CA ARG A 269 -2.35 9.69 7.16
C ARG A 269 -2.49 9.58 5.64
N PRO A 270 -3.67 9.82 5.03
CA PRO A 270 -3.79 9.85 3.57
C PRO A 270 -2.78 10.78 2.87
N ALA A 271 -2.41 11.91 3.50
CA ALA A 271 -1.39 12.83 2.98
C ALA A 271 0.02 12.20 2.88
N SER A 272 0.33 11.19 3.69
CA SER A 272 1.62 10.47 3.67
C SER A 272 1.96 9.89 2.30
N LEU A 273 0.95 9.53 1.49
CA LEU A 273 1.15 9.05 0.12
C LEU A 273 1.68 10.15 -0.81
N ARG A 274 1.09 11.35 -0.74
CA ARG A 274 1.56 12.54 -1.48
C ARG A 274 2.98 12.92 -1.05
N HIS A 275 3.22 12.86 0.25
CA HIS A 275 4.51 13.17 0.85
C HIS A 275 5.59 12.18 0.39
N TRP A 276 5.26 10.89 0.27
CA TRP A 276 6.13 9.90 -0.37
C TRP A 276 6.44 10.25 -1.82
N ALA A 277 5.44 10.61 -2.63
CA ALA A 277 5.68 10.95 -4.03
C ALA A 277 6.65 12.14 -4.17
N GLY A 278 6.47 13.19 -3.35
CA GLY A 278 7.40 14.30 -3.29
C GLY A 278 8.80 13.91 -2.79
N ARG A 279 8.88 13.06 -1.76
CA ARG A 279 10.14 12.55 -1.22
C ARG A 279 10.91 11.73 -2.25
N CYS A 280 10.25 10.83 -2.98
CA CYS A 280 10.87 10.06 -4.05
C CYS A 280 11.45 10.93 -5.16
N LEU A 281 10.76 12.02 -5.51
CA LEU A 281 11.26 12.95 -6.52
C LEU A 281 12.53 13.65 -6.03
N TYR A 282 12.55 14.09 -4.77
CA TYR A 282 13.74 14.68 -4.14
C TYR A 282 14.91 13.68 -4.07
N ASP A 283 14.67 12.45 -3.62
CA ASP A 283 15.70 11.40 -3.48
C ASP A 283 16.32 11.01 -4.84
N ARG A 284 15.62 11.26 -5.96
CA ARG A 284 16.12 11.09 -7.33
C ARG A 284 16.94 12.29 -7.85
N GLY A 285 17.18 13.29 -7.00
CA GLY A 285 18.00 14.47 -7.30
C GLY A 285 17.22 15.69 -7.79
N ALA A 286 15.88 15.68 -7.72
CA ALA A 286 15.11 16.88 -8.05
C ALA A 286 15.33 17.98 -7.00
N ARG A 287 15.40 19.23 -7.46
CA ARG A 287 15.51 20.39 -6.57
C ARG A 287 14.18 20.61 -5.83
N ILE A 288 14.23 21.20 -4.63
CA ILE A 288 13.05 21.38 -3.78
C ILE A 288 11.94 22.20 -4.46
N GLU A 289 12.28 23.12 -5.35
CA GLU A 289 11.31 23.91 -6.12
C GLU A 289 10.56 23.06 -7.15
N GLN A 290 11.22 22.06 -7.74
CA GLN A 290 10.57 21.10 -8.63
C GLN A 290 9.60 20.21 -7.85
N VAL A 291 10.02 19.77 -6.65
CA VAL A 291 9.16 19.00 -5.74
C VAL A 291 7.94 19.83 -5.33
N ALA A 292 8.13 21.10 -4.99
CA ALA A 292 7.05 22.01 -4.64
C ALA A 292 6.03 22.14 -5.77
N ARG A 293 6.49 22.32 -7.02
CA ARG A 293 5.61 22.39 -8.21
C ARG A 293 4.82 21.10 -8.43
N VAL A 294 5.46 19.94 -8.28
CA VAL A 294 4.81 18.62 -8.41
C VAL A 294 3.80 18.37 -7.30
N LEU A 295 4.03 18.88 -6.09
CA LEU A 295 3.04 18.86 -5.01
C LEU A 295 1.99 19.99 -5.12
N GLY A 296 2.20 20.98 -5.99
CA GLY A 296 1.37 22.18 -6.09
C GLY A 296 1.52 23.14 -4.91
N HIS A 297 2.60 23.03 -4.14
CA HIS A 297 2.84 23.92 -3.00
C HIS A 297 3.37 25.27 -3.44
N ARG A 298 2.91 26.34 -2.76
CA ARG A 298 3.42 27.71 -2.90
C ARG A 298 4.51 28.08 -1.89
N SER A 299 4.89 27.13 -1.02
CA SER A 299 5.89 27.33 0.04
C SER A 299 6.91 26.19 0.03
N LEU A 300 8.19 26.55 -0.02
CA LEU A 300 9.30 25.61 0.08
C LEU A 300 9.43 25.03 1.49
N ASP A 301 9.12 25.81 2.53
CA ASP A 301 9.12 25.35 3.92
C ASP A 301 8.06 24.25 4.14
N ILE A 302 6.85 24.46 3.63
CA ILE A 302 5.78 23.45 3.67
C ILE A 302 6.21 22.21 2.88
N THR A 303 6.84 22.41 1.72
CA THR A 303 7.35 21.31 0.90
C THR A 303 8.37 20.48 1.67
N ALA A 304 9.40 21.12 2.22
CA ALA A 304 10.45 20.46 2.99
C ALA A 304 9.87 19.71 4.19
N ALA A 305 8.96 20.32 4.96
CA ALA A 305 8.29 19.66 6.07
C ALA A 305 7.49 18.43 5.62
N HIS A 306 6.70 18.55 4.56
CA HIS A 306 5.88 17.46 4.03
C HIS A 306 6.72 16.29 3.52
N ILE A 307 7.86 16.53 2.87
CA ILE A 307 8.74 15.45 2.40
C ILE A 307 9.75 14.98 3.47
N GLY A 308 9.63 15.47 4.70
CA GLY A 308 10.47 15.06 5.83
C GLY A 308 11.92 15.51 5.71
N LEU A 309 12.17 16.65 5.06
CA LEU A 309 13.48 17.28 5.03
C LEU A 309 13.64 18.23 6.22
N ASP A 310 14.56 17.89 7.10
CA ASP A 310 15.10 18.83 8.07
C ASP A 310 16.29 19.58 7.46
N TRP A 311 16.00 20.74 6.88
CA TRP A 311 17.01 21.61 6.27
C TRP A 311 17.58 22.64 7.24
N ARG A 312 16.94 22.83 8.40
CA ARG A 312 17.41 23.75 9.44
C ARG A 312 18.37 23.06 10.41
N GLY A 313 18.35 21.72 10.45
CA GLY A 313 19.16 20.89 11.32
C GLY A 313 18.71 20.97 12.78
N ALA A 314 18.97 19.91 13.53
CA ALA A 314 19.01 20.00 14.99
C ALA A 314 20.11 21.01 15.37
N ARG A 315 19.70 22.16 15.90
CA ARG A 315 20.61 23.02 16.67
C ARG A 315 21.13 22.27 17.88
#